data_AF-E6PR59-F1
#
_entry.id   AF-E6PR59-F1
#
_cell.length_a   1.000
_cell.length_b   1.000
_cell.length_c   1.000
_cell.angle_alpha   90.00
_cell.angle_beta   90.00
_cell.angle_gamma   90.00
#
_symmetry.space_group_name_H-M   'P 1'
#
loop_
_entity.id
_entity.type
_entity.pdbx_description
1 polymer ?
#
loop_
_entity_poly.entity_id
_entity_poly.type
_entity_poly.pdbx_seq_one_letter_code
_entity_poly.pdbx_strand_id
1 'polypeptide(L)' 'MYVSLNDGRMLGVPLAWFPRLLHASLEQRQNFTISTSGLHWDQLDEDISIAGLLAGHGDLTHHHPQAA' A
#
# COMPACT_ATOMS: atom_id res chain seq x y z
N MET A 1 -7.40 1.39 -5.69
CA MET A 1 -6.52 2.50 -5.30
C MET A 1 -5.56 2.77 -6.46
N TYR A 2 -5.21 4.03 -6.69
CA TYR A 2 -4.22 4.41 -7.69
C TYR A 2 -3.03 5.08 -7.01
N VAL A 3 -1.83 4.67 -7.39
CA VAL A 3 -0.57 5.26 -6.91
C VAL A 3 0.13 5.90 -8.09
N SER A 4 0.30 7.22 -8.03
CA SER A 4 1.04 7.99 -9.04
C SER A 4 2.50 8.11 -8.62
N LEU A 5 3.42 7.71 -9.50
CA LEU A 5 4.85 7.82 -9.29
C LEU A 5 5.37 9.09 -9.98
N ASN A 6 6.45 9.66 -9.44
CA ASN A 6 7.05 10.89 -9.97
C ASN A 6 7.65 10.71 -11.38
N ASP A 7 7.90 9.47 -11.81
CA ASP A 7 8.34 9.15 -13.17
C ASP A 7 7.20 9.13 -14.20
N GLY A 8 5.97 9.47 -13.79
CA GLY A 8 4.79 9.54 -14.65
C GLY A 8 4.02 8.22 -14.76
N ARG A 9 4.48 7.13 -14.13
CA ARG A 9 3.73 5.88 -14.08
C ARG A 9 2.57 5.97 -13.08
N MET A 10 1.49 5.24 -13.39
CA MET A 10 0.36 5.06 -12.49
C MET A 10 0.13 3.57 -12.25
N LEU A 11 0.08 3.17 -10.97
CA LEU A 11 -0.20 1.80 -10.56
C LEU A 11 -1.63 1.70 -10.06
N GLY A 12 -2.43 0.85 -10.71
CA GLY A 12 -3.76 0.48 -10.23
C GLY A 12 -3.67 -0.77 -9.35
N VAL A 13 -4.02 -0.65 -8.08
CA VAL A 13 -4.01 -1.76 -7.12
C VAL A 13 -5.39 -1.92 -6.49
N PRO A 14 -5.96 -3.14 -6.44
CA PRO A 14 -7.23 -3.37 -5.76
C PRO A 14 -7.15 -2.99 -4.28
N LEU A 15 -8.09 -2.17 -3.80
CA LEU A 15 -8.12 -1.82 -2.37
C LEU A 15 -8.41 -3.04 -1.50
N ALA A 16 -9.10 -4.04 -2.06
CA ALA A 16 -9.38 -5.31 -1.40
C ALA A 16 -8.13 -6.10 -1.02
N TRP A 17 -6.96 -5.74 -1.57
CA TRP A 17 -5.70 -6.33 -1.14
C TRP A 17 -5.25 -5.84 0.22
N PHE A 18 -5.75 -4.71 0.72
CA PHE A 18 -5.33 -4.17 2.01
C PHE A 18 -6.55 -4.11 2.94
N PRO A 19 -6.86 -5.18 3.71
CA PRO A 19 -8.10 -5.25 4.50
C PRO A 19 -8.28 -4.09 5.48
N ARG A 20 -7.19 -3.59 6.09
CA ARG A 20 -7.27 -2.44 7.02
C ARG A 20 -7.68 -1.17 6.26
N LEU A 21 -7.09 -0.92 5.09
CA LEU A 21 -7.48 0.20 4.23
C LEU A 21 -8.87 0.00 3.62
N LEU A 22 -9.26 -1.23 3.26
CA LEU A 22 -10.59 -1.54 2.73
C LEU A 22 -11.69 -1.17 3.73
N HIS A 23 -11.46 -1.36 5.03
CA HIS A 23 -12.43 -1.03 6.08
C HIS A 23 -12.24 0.37 6.68
N ALA A 24 -11.14 1.04 6.38
CA ALA A 24 -10.89 2.41 6.84
C ALA A 24 -11.90 3.42 6.27
N SER A 25 -12.20 4.46 7.06
CA SER A 25 -12.98 5.60 6.60
C SER A 25 -12.22 6.40 5.53
N LEU A 26 -12.93 7.26 4.79
CA LEU A 26 -12.29 8.12 3.80
C LEU A 26 -11.21 9.02 4.44
N GLU A 27 -11.51 9.60 5.61
CA GLU A 27 -10.59 10.45 6.36
C GLU A 27 -9.33 9.68 6.76
N GLN A 28 -9.48 8.45 7.27
CA GLN A 28 -8.35 7.60 7.63
C GLN A 28 -7.51 7.25 6.40
N ARG A 29 -8.12 6.90 5.26
CA ARG A 29 -7.39 6.59 4.02
C ARG A 29 -6.63 7.78 3.45
N GLN A 30 -7.10 9.01 3.67
CA GLN A 30 -6.43 10.22 3.21
C GLN A 30 -5.30 10.66 4.15
N ASN A 31 -5.29 10.19 5.39
CA ASN A 31 -4.28 10.53 6.38
C ASN A 31 -3.07 9.56 6.33
N PHE A 32 -2.32 9.62 5.24
CA PHE A 32 -1.08 8.85 5.07
C PHE A 32 0.15 9.74 4.97
N THR A 33 1.30 9.15 5.27
CA THR A 33 2.61 9.76 5.08
C THR A 33 3.35 9.03 3.97
N ILE A 34 4.09 9.79 3.16
CA ILE A 34 4.98 9.25 2.12
C ILE A 34 6.39 9.19 2.70
N SER A 35 7.01 8.02 2.60
CA SER A 35 8.42 7.79 2.94
C SER A 35 9.22 7.43 1.69
N THR A 36 10.52 7.23 1.85
CA THR A 36 11.40 6.78 0.75
C THR A 36 11.12 5.34 0.30
N SER A 37 10.48 4.53 1.15
CA SER A 37 10.17 3.12 0.88
C SER A 37 8.70 2.87 0.50
N GLY A 38 7.80 3.80 0.84
CA GLY A 38 6.41 3.74 0.40
C GLY A 38 5.43 4.61 1.17
N LEU A 39 4.24 4.06 1.45
CA LEU A 39 3.12 4.78 2.07
C LEU A 39 2.85 4.19 3.46
N HIS A 40 2.62 5.04 4.45
CA HIS A 40 2.34 4.64 5.82
C HIS A 40 1.09 5.31 6.37
N TRP A 41 0.22 4.55 7.03
CA TRP A 41 -0.96 5.03 7.74
C TRP A 41 -0.83 4.72 9.23
N ASP A 42 -0.44 5.72 10.01
CA ASP A 42 -0.22 5.59 11.47
C ASP A 42 -1.49 5.11 12.21
N GLN A 43 -2.64 5.72 11.90
CA GLN A 43 -3.91 5.38 12.56
C GLN A 43 -4.43 3.98 12.22
N LEU A 44 -3.97 3.40 11.11
CA LEU A 44 -4.39 2.09 10.64
C LEU A 44 -3.32 1.02 10.87
N ASP A 45 -2.12 1.42 11.33
CA ASP A 45 -0.94 0.57 11.42
C ASP A 45 -0.69 -0.17 10.09
N GLU A 46 -0.78 0.54 8.96
CA GLU A 46 -0.67 -0.07 7.62
C GLU A 46 0.48 0.55 6.83
N ASP A 47 1.28 -0.31 6.20
CA ASP A 47 2.45 0.05 5.41
C ASP A 47 2.41 -0.60 4.03
N ILE A 48 2.50 0.23 2.99
CA ILE A 48 2.53 -0.22 1.60
C ILE A 48 3.90 0.09 0.99
N SER A 49 4.64 -0.96 0.62
CA SER A 49 5.90 -0.83 -0.11
C SER A 49 5.68 -0.60 -1.61
N ILE A 50 6.24 0.48 -2.15
CA ILE A 50 6.17 0.77 -3.60
C ILE A 50 6.98 -0.26 -4.40
N ALA A 51 8.14 -0.68 -3.87
CA ALA A 51 8.94 -1.73 -4.49
C ALA A 51 8.18 -3.07 -4.51
N GLY A 52 7.47 -3.40 -3.42
CA GLY A 52 6.60 -4.57 -3.35
C GLY A 52 5.50 -4.54 -4.42
N LEU A 53 4.80 -3.41 -4.54
CA LEU A 53 3.77 -3.22 -5.58
C LEU A 53 4.33 -3.38 -7.00
N LEU A 54 5.50 -2.80 -7.27
CA LEU A 54 6.17 -2.91 -8.58
C LEU A 54 6.61 -4.35 -8.90
N ALA A 55 6.95 -5.14 -7.88
CA ALA A 55 7.28 -6.56 -8.01
C ALA A 55 6.05 -7.47 -8.08
N GLY A 56 4.83 -6.93 -7.96
CA GLY A 56 3.59 -7.72 -7.96
C GLY A 56 3.23 -8.34 -6.60
N HIS A 57 3.89 -7.93 -5.53
CA HIS A 57 3.52 -8.30 -4.16
C HIS A 57 2.44 -7.34 -3.66
N GLY A 58 1.18 -7.72 -3.83
CA GLY A 58 0.02 -6.88 -3.54
C GLY A 58 -0.35 -6.67 -2.06
N ASP A 59 0.47 -7.18 -1.14
CA ASP A 59 0.25 -7.48 0.29
C ASP A 59 -1.16 -7.44 0.91
N LEU A 60 -1.60 -8.61 1.39
CA LEU A 60 -2.81 -8.88 2.18
C LEU A 60 -2.51 -8.97 3.68
N THR A 61 -1.88 -7.91 4.20
CA THR A 61 -1.57 -7.62 5.62
C THR A 61 -0.62 -8.59 6.34
N HIS A 62 0.43 -9.06 5.64
CA HIS A 62 1.48 -10.03 6.04
C HIS A 62 1.19 -11.52 5.83
N HIS A 63 1.58 -12.03 4.66
CA HIS A 63 2.09 -13.39 4.51
C HIS A 63 3.44 -13.38 3.77
N HIS A 64 4.52 -13.73 4.47
CA HIS A 64 5.82 -14.04 3.88
C HIS A 64 6.22 -15.46 4.31
N PRO A 65 6.43 -16.38 3.37
CA PRO A 65 7.64 -17.18 3.43
C PRO A 65 8.43 -16.94 2.14
N GLN A 66 9.60 -16.37 2.34
CA GLN A 66 10.66 -16.28 1.34
C GLN A 66 11.01 -17.73 0.94
N ALA A 67 10.76 -18.11 -0.31
CA ALA A 67 11.21 -19.38 -0.83
C ALA A 67 12.66 -19.23 -1.35
N ALA A 68 13.55 -19.91 -0.64
CA ALA A 68 14.94 -20.35 -0.90
C ALA A 68 15.72 -19.79 -2.11
#